data_AF-A0A4Q2T1R5-F1
#
_entry.id   AF-A0A4Q2T1R5-F1
#
_cell.length_a   1.000
_cell.length_b   1.000
_cell.length_c   1.000
_cell.angle_alpha   90.00
_cell.angle_beta   90.00
_cell.angle_gamma   90.00
#
_symmetry.space_group_name_H-M   'P 1'
#
loop_
_entity.id
_entity.type
_entity.pdbx_description
1 polymer ?
#
loop_
_entity_poly.entity_id
_entity_poly.type
_entity_poly.pdbx_seq_one_letter_code
_entity_poly.pdbx_strand_id
1 'polypeptide(L)'
;MPKRYKSELSLDELAKLQDEDIDTSDIPELDDAFWKKAVVVEPEGTEQVTLRVKKSVLQAFRATGKGYQTRMNAVLESYARSLKK
;
A
#
# COMPACT_ATOMS: atom_id res chain seq x y z
N MET A 1 -5.42 -28.50 -10.62
CA MET A 1 -4.82 -28.68 -9.28
C MET A 1 -3.59 -27.79 -9.24
N PRO A 2 -3.44 -26.90 -8.25
CA PRO A 2 -2.27 -26.02 -8.18
C PRO A 2 -1.00 -26.88 -8.06
N LYS A 3 0.00 -26.58 -8.89
CA LYS A 3 1.36 -27.14 -8.80
C LYS A 3 1.98 -26.61 -7.52
N ARG A 4 1.80 -27.32 -6.41
CA ARG A 4 2.49 -27.01 -5.16
C ARG A 4 3.98 -27.28 -5.34
N TYR A 5 4.78 -26.23 -5.48
CA TYR A 5 6.24 -26.34 -5.36
C TYR A 5 6.59 -26.91 -3.99
N LYS A 6 7.53 -27.86 -3.94
CA LYS A 6 7.96 -28.49 -2.68
C LYS A 6 8.78 -27.54 -1.80
N SER A 7 9.33 -26.48 -2.38
CA SER A 7 10.15 -25.44 -1.75
C SER A 7 10.10 -24.16 -2.59
N GLU A 8 10.49 -23.03 -2.00
CA GLU A 8 10.70 -21.77 -2.71
C GLU A 8 11.82 -21.95 -3.76
N LEU A 9 11.63 -21.42 -4.97
CA LEU A 9 12.67 -21.42 -6.01
C LEU A 9 13.74 -20.37 -5.68
N SER A 10 14.99 -20.69 -6.01
CA SER A 10 16.08 -19.71 -6.01
C SER A 10 15.95 -18.72 -7.17
N LEU A 11 16.62 -17.57 -7.08
CA LEU A 11 16.58 -16.53 -8.12
C LEU A 11 17.06 -17.05 -9.50
N ASP A 12 18.06 -17.93 -9.50
CA ASP A 12 18.60 -18.53 -10.74
C ASP A 12 17.64 -19.52 -11.39
N GLU A 13 16.79 -20.19 -10.59
CA GLU A 13 15.75 -21.09 -11.08
C GLU A 13 14.56 -20.31 -11.63
N LEU A 14 14.16 -19.23 -10.94
CA LEU A 14 13.12 -18.32 -11.43
C LEU A 14 13.50 -17.68 -12.77
N ALA A 15 14.75 -17.24 -12.91
CA ALA A 15 15.23 -16.61 -14.14
C ALA A 15 15.27 -17.57 -15.36
N LYS A 16 15.26 -18.89 -15.12
CA LYS A 16 15.27 -19.93 -16.16
C LYS A 16 13.88 -20.49 -16.45
N LEU A 17 12.88 -20.17 -15.62
CA LEU A 17 11.52 -20.64 -15.77
C LEU A 17 10.89 -19.97 -17.00
N GLN A 18 10.27 -20.76 -17.88
CA GLN A 18 9.51 -20.21 -19.00
C GLN A 18 8.13 -19.75 -18.55
N ASP A 19 7.56 -18.75 -19.22
CA ASP A 19 6.27 -18.16 -18.83
C ASP A 19 5.15 -19.20 -18.83
N GLU A 20 5.17 -20.16 -19.76
CA GLU A 20 4.19 -21.24 -19.87
C GLU A 20 4.25 -22.24 -18.70
N ASP A 21 5.37 -22.29 -17.98
CA ASP A 21 5.57 -23.16 -16.82
C ASP A 21 5.13 -22.50 -15.51
N ILE A 22 4.83 -21.20 -15.52
CA ILE A 22 4.33 -20.45 -14.37
C ILE A 22 2.89 -20.89 -14.07
N ASP A 23 2.65 -21.40 -12.87
CA ASP A 23 1.31 -21.73 -12.40
C ASP A 23 0.57 -20.46 -11.96
N THR A 24 -0.41 -20.05 -12.75
CA THR A 24 -1.32 -18.92 -12.46
C THR A 24 -2.71 -19.38 -12.03
N SER A 25 -2.89 -20.67 -11.70
CA SER A 25 -4.22 -21.22 -11.39
C SER A 25 -4.91 -20.61 -10.16
N ASP A 26 -4.17 -19.90 -9.31
CA ASP A 26 -4.67 -19.13 -8.17
C ASP A 26 -5.02 -17.67 -8.50
N ILE A 27 -4.52 -17.14 -9.62
CA ILE A 27 -4.70 -15.76 -10.06
C ILE A 27 -5.24 -15.79 -11.50
N PRO A 28 -6.56 -16.05 -11.68
CA PRO A 28 -7.16 -16.07 -13.00
C PRO A 28 -7.08 -14.69 -13.66
N GLU A 29 -7.10 -14.67 -15.00
CA GLU A 29 -7.11 -13.42 -15.76
C GLU A 29 -8.33 -12.55 -15.43
N LEU A 30 -8.11 -11.24 -15.41
CA LEU A 30 -9.15 -10.25 -15.12
C LEU A 30 -10.03 -10.05 -16.37
N ASP A 31 -11.29 -10.45 -16.27
CA ASP A 31 -12.25 -10.39 -17.38
C ASP A 31 -13.07 -9.08 -17.43
N ASP A 32 -13.87 -8.93 -18.50
CA ASP A 32 -14.76 -7.77 -18.65
C ASP A 32 -15.76 -7.63 -17.49
N ALA A 33 -16.14 -8.73 -16.83
CA ALA A 33 -17.06 -8.69 -15.70
C ALA A 33 -16.41 -8.07 -14.45
N PHE A 34 -15.12 -8.34 -14.23
CA PHE A 34 -14.31 -7.66 -13.22
C PHE A 34 -14.24 -6.16 -13.52
N TRP A 35 -13.83 -5.77 -14.72
CA TRP A 35 -13.64 -4.35 -15.07
C TRP A 35 -14.95 -3.56 -15.08
N LYS A 36 -16.09 -4.18 -15.39
CA LYS A 36 -17.42 -3.55 -15.28
C LYS A 36 -17.77 -3.10 -13.86
N LYS A 37 -17.20 -3.72 -12.84
CA LYS A 37 -17.45 -3.41 -11.41
C LYS A 37 -16.24 -2.81 -10.71
N ALA A 38 -15.10 -2.70 -11.40
CA ALA A 38 -13.88 -2.16 -10.83
C ALA A 38 -14.10 -0.69 -10.46
N VAL A 39 -13.76 -0.35 -9.21
CA VAL A 39 -13.78 1.03 -8.74
C VAL A 39 -12.35 1.55 -8.83
N VAL A 40 -12.17 2.61 -9.61
CA VAL A 40 -10.90 3.34 -9.63
C VAL A 40 -10.77 4.06 -8.29
N VAL A 41 -9.76 3.66 -7.51
CA VAL A 41 -9.40 4.33 -6.27
C VAL A 41 -8.25 5.27 -6.59
N GLU A 42 -8.52 6.57 -6.59
CA GLU A 42 -7.45 7.56 -6.64
C GLU A 42 -6.75 7.60 -5.28
N PRO A 43 -5.40 7.55 -5.25
CA PRO A 43 -4.68 7.70 -4.01
C PRO A 43 -4.95 9.08 -3.43
N GLU A 44 -5.33 9.14 -2.15
CA GLU A 44 -5.58 10.41 -1.46
C GLU A 44 -4.27 11.21 -1.38
N GLY A 45 -4.25 12.34 -2.09
CA GLY A 45 -3.12 13.26 -2.09
C GLY A 45 -3.06 14.08 -0.81
N THR A 46 -1.93 14.76 -0.61
CA THR A 46 -1.80 15.75 0.47
C THR A 46 -2.09 17.15 -0.04
N GLU A 47 -2.95 17.89 0.63
CA GLU A 47 -3.18 19.32 0.38
C GLU A 47 -2.25 20.17 1.26
N GLN A 48 -1.60 21.18 0.67
CA GLN A 48 -0.77 22.11 1.42
C GLN A 48 -1.62 23.19 2.08
N VAL A 49 -1.77 23.09 3.41
CA VAL A 49 -2.52 24.06 4.22
C VAL A 49 -1.62 24.80 5.21
N THR A 50 -2.00 26.02 5.60
CA THR A 50 -1.34 26.76 6.69
C THR A 50 -2.07 26.50 8.01
N LEU A 51 -1.52 25.64 8.85
CA LEU A 51 -2.06 25.29 10.17
C LEU A 51 -1.16 25.77 11.30
N ARG A 52 -1.73 26.37 12.34
CA ARG A 52 -1.00 26.69 13.58
C ARG A 52 -0.96 25.47 14.49
N VAL A 53 0.25 25.05 14.86
CA VAL A 53 0.49 23.91 15.76
C VAL A 53 1.36 24.38 16.94
N LYS A 54 1.13 23.85 18.14
CA LYS A 54 1.97 24.16 19.31
C LYS A 54 3.43 23.79 19.03
N LYS A 55 4.37 24.66 19.45
CA LYS A 55 5.81 24.45 19.26
C LYS A 55 6.30 23.11 19.82
N SER A 56 5.82 22.72 20.99
CA SER A 56 6.18 21.44 21.64
C SER A 56 5.77 20.23 20.80
N VAL A 57 4.59 20.27 20.20
CA VAL A 57 4.09 19.19 19.32
C VAL A 57 4.95 19.11 18.06
N LEU A 58 5.21 20.25 17.41
CA LEU A 58 6.05 20.27 16.21
C LEU A 58 7.47 19.75 16.50
N GLN A 59 8.05 20.12 17.65
CA GLN A 59 9.35 19.64 18.07
C GLN A 59 9.36 18.14 18.34
N ALA A 60 8.33 17.60 19.02
CA ALA A 60 8.20 16.17 19.27
C ALA A 60 8.19 15.36 17.97
N PHE A 61 7.42 15.80 16.96
CA PHE A 61 7.43 15.13 15.66
C PHE A 61 8.76 15.32 14.93
N ARG A 62 9.35 16.52 14.89
CA ARG A 62 10.65 16.75 14.23
C ARG A 62 11.78 15.88 14.82
N ALA A 63 11.75 15.62 16.13
CA ALA A 63 12.72 14.75 16.79
C ALA A 63 12.71 13.30 16.27
N THR A 64 11.63 12.86 15.62
CA THR A 64 11.53 11.53 15.00
C THR A 64 12.28 11.42 13.65
N GLY A 65 12.87 12.51 13.15
CA GLY A 65 13.69 12.51 11.94
C GLY A 65 12.89 12.65 10.63
N LYS A 66 13.46 12.15 9.52
CA LYS A 66 12.85 12.23 8.18
C LYS A 66 11.46 11.60 8.18
N GLY A 67 10.52 12.25 7.50
CA GLY A 67 9.11 11.82 7.45
C GLY A 67 8.26 12.24 8.65
N TYR A 68 8.72 13.22 9.46
CA TYR A 68 7.93 13.69 10.60
C TYR A 68 6.55 14.23 10.20
N GLN A 69 6.42 14.86 9.03
CA GLN A 69 5.14 15.34 8.51
C GLN A 69 4.20 14.19 8.20
N THR A 70 4.70 13.11 7.58
CA THR A 70 3.92 11.89 7.29
C THR A 70 3.40 11.26 8.59
N ARG A 71 4.25 11.12 9.62
CA ARG A 71 3.83 10.60 10.93
C ARG A 71 2.81 11.52 11.61
N MET A 72 3.01 12.83 11.52
CA MET A 72 2.05 13.81 12.05
C MET A 72 0.70 13.69 11.33
N ASN A 73 0.70 13.51 10.01
CA ASN A 73 -0.51 13.32 9.22
C ASN A 73 -1.26 12.04 9.61
N ALA A 74 -0.55 10.92 9.79
CA ALA A 74 -1.17 9.65 10.21
C ALA A 74 -1.89 9.76 11.57
N VAL A 75 -1.37 10.56 12.50
CA VAL A 75 -2.04 10.83 13.79
C VAL A 75 -3.31 11.66 13.58
N LEU A 76 -3.26 12.70 12.75
CA LEU A 76 -4.44 13.51 12.42
C LEU A 76 -5.53 12.67 11.74
N GLU A 77 -5.13 11.79 10.82
CA GLU A 77 -6.04 10.90 10.11
C GLU A 77 -6.72 9.90 11.06
N SER A 78 -5.95 9.28 11.95
CA SER A 78 -6.48 8.37 12.99
C SER A 78 -7.51 9.08 13.86
N TYR A 79 -7.22 10.30 14.29
CA TYR A 79 -8.17 11.11 15.06
C TYR A 79 -9.43 11.44 14.24
N ALA A 80 -9.28 11.89 12.99
CA ALA A 80 -10.40 12.19 12.10
C ALA A 80 -11.30 10.98 11.84
N ARG A 81 -10.73 9.78 11.66
CA ARG A 81 -11.48 8.52 11.53
C ARG A 81 -12.29 8.21 12.78
N SER A 82 -11.75 8.49 13.98
CA SER A 82 -12.48 8.26 15.23
C SER A 82 -13.70 9.17 15.44
N LEU A 83 -13.76 10.32 14.74
CA LEU A 83 -14.90 11.22 14.77
C LEU A 83 -16.05 10.77 13.84
N LYS A 84 -15.74 10.04 12.77
CA LYS A 84 -16.73 9.50 11.82
C LYS A 84 -17.30 8.19 12.39
N LYS A 85 -18.45 8.29 13.06
CA LYS A 85 -19.29 7.12 13.39
C LYS A 85 -20.12 6.71 12.18
#